data_AF-A0A212C615-F1
#
_entry.id   AF-A0A212C615-F1
#
_cell.length_a   1.000
_cell.length_b   1.000
_cell.length_c   1.000
_cell.angle_alpha   90.00
_cell.angle_beta   90.00
_cell.angle_gamma   90.00
#
_symmetry.space_group_name_H-M   'P 1'
#
loop_
_entity.id
_entity.type
_entity.pdbx_description
1 polymer ?
#
loop_
_entity_poly.entity_id
_entity_poly.type
_entity_poly.pdbx_seq_one_letter_code
_entity_poly.pdbx_strand_id
1 'polypeptide(L)'
;MFGSHNKKRPNNLVIGRMYDYHVLDMIELGIEKFVSLKDIKNSKCPEGTKPMLIFAGDDFDVTEDYRRLKSLFIDFFRGPTVSNIRLAGLEYVLHFTALNGKIYFRSYKGREVQTEPKKKKNVSHDTFGTTYGRIHMQKQDLSKLQTRKMKGLKKRPAERKAEDEENKSKRIKKN
;
A
#
# COMPACT_ATOMS: atom_id res chain seq x y z
N MET A 1 -18.68 -7.64 -30.98
CA MET A 1 -17.30 -7.62 -31.52
C MET A 1 -17.27 -8.43 -32.79
N PHE A 2 -16.63 -7.92 -33.84
CA PHE A 2 -16.52 -8.58 -35.14
C PHE A 2 -15.07 -8.52 -35.64
N GLY A 3 -14.50 -9.66 -36.04
CA GLY A 3 -13.17 -9.72 -36.63
C GLY A 3 -13.26 -9.85 -38.14
N SER A 4 -12.46 -9.08 -38.87
CA SER A 4 -12.34 -9.21 -40.33
C SER A 4 -10.89 -9.07 -40.79
N HIS A 5 -10.57 -9.64 -41.95
CA HIS A 5 -9.24 -9.54 -42.53
C HIS A 5 -9.36 -9.36 -44.04
N ASN A 6 -8.78 -8.29 -44.58
CA ASN A 6 -8.65 -8.07 -46.02
C ASN A 6 -7.38 -7.28 -46.35
N LYS A 7 -7.03 -7.16 -47.64
CA LYS A 7 -5.81 -6.46 -48.09
C LYS A 7 -5.75 -4.98 -47.65
N LYS A 8 -6.89 -4.30 -47.56
CA LYS A 8 -6.98 -2.88 -47.15
C LYS A 8 -6.92 -2.72 -45.62
N ARG A 9 -7.44 -3.70 -44.87
CA ARG A 9 -7.54 -3.73 -43.40
C ARG A 9 -7.18 -5.14 -42.91
N PRO A 10 -5.88 -5.46 -42.81
CA PRO A 10 -5.46 -6.73 -42.24
C PRO A 10 -5.73 -6.76 -40.74
N ASN A 11 -6.18 -7.91 -40.22
CA ASN A 11 -6.39 -8.18 -38.79
C ASN A 11 -7.24 -7.11 -38.09
N ASN A 12 -8.36 -6.76 -38.70
CA ASN A 12 -9.24 -5.72 -38.22
C ASN A 12 -10.18 -6.26 -37.14
N LEU A 13 -10.24 -5.56 -36.02
CA LEU A 13 -11.15 -5.85 -34.92
C LEU A 13 -12.13 -4.69 -34.76
N VAL A 14 -13.41 -4.96 -34.98
CA VAL A 14 -14.48 -3.98 -34.84
C VAL A 14 -15.19 -4.20 -33.51
N ILE A 15 -15.18 -3.17 -32.67
CA ILE A 15 -15.85 -3.15 -31.38
C ILE A 15 -16.87 -2.02 -31.42
N GLY A 16 -18.11 -2.32 -31.07
CA GLY A 16 -19.16 -1.32 -30.94
C GLY A 16 -20.15 -1.71 -29.86
N ARG A 17 -20.87 -0.73 -29.34
CA ARG A 17 -21.95 -0.92 -28.37
C ARG A 17 -23.26 -0.43 -28.96
N MET A 18 -24.32 -1.03 -28.46
CA MET A 18 -25.69 -0.66 -28.82
C MET A 18 -26.34 0.05 -27.65
N TYR A 19 -27.22 0.99 -27.96
CA TYR A 19 -28.15 1.60 -27.02
C TYR A 19 -29.55 1.43 -27.59
N ASP A 20 -30.44 0.79 -26.83
CA ASP A 20 -31.81 0.51 -27.26
C ASP A 20 -31.89 -0.13 -28.66
N TYR A 21 -31.10 -1.20 -28.88
CA TYR A 21 -30.99 -1.91 -30.17
C TYR A 21 -30.51 -1.07 -31.36
N HIS A 22 -30.05 0.16 -31.15
CA HIS A 22 -29.41 1.00 -32.16
C HIS A 22 -27.90 1.07 -31.91
N VAL A 23 -27.10 1.17 -32.97
CA VAL A 23 -25.65 1.33 -32.84
C VAL A 23 -25.36 2.71 -32.27
N LEU A 24 -24.70 2.76 -31.11
CA LEU A 24 -24.30 4.02 -30.48
C LEU A 24 -22.93 4.44 -30.97
N ASP A 25 -21.94 3.58 -30.79
CA ASP A 25 -20.56 3.79 -31.20
C ASP A 25 -19.97 2.53 -31.83
N MET A 26 -19.07 2.72 -32.79
CA MET A 26 -18.33 1.66 -33.46
C MET A 26 -16.92 2.13 -33.76
N ILE A 27 -15.93 1.33 -33.36
CA ILE A 27 -14.51 1.62 -33.54
C ILE A 27 -13.85 0.41 -34.19
N GLU A 28 -13.09 0.67 -35.25
CA GLU A 28 -12.24 -0.32 -35.91
C GLU A 28 -10.79 -0.20 -35.39
N LEU A 29 -10.20 -1.33 -35.02
CA LEU A 29 -8.83 -1.42 -34.51
C LEU A 29 -8.05 -2.44 -35.35
N GLY A 30 -7.04 -1.97 -36.08
CA GLY A 30 -6.12 -2.84 -36.81
C GLY A 30 -5.05 -3.43 -35.88
N ILE A 31 -4.99 -4.75 -35.77
CA ILE A 31 -4.00 -5.44 -34.93
C ILE A 31 -2.70 -5.63 -35.72
N GLU A 32 -1.66 -4.87 -35.36
CA GLU A 32 -0.34 -5.00 -35.98
C GLU A 32 0.49 -6.14 -35.38
N LYS A 33 0.64 -6.15 -34.05
CA LYS A 33 1.52 -7.09 -33.34
C LYS A 33 0.74 -7.80 -32.24
N PHE A 34 0.50 -9.08 -32.43
CA PHE A 34 -0.16 -9.94 -31.47
C PHE A 34 0.82 -10.94 -30.86
N VAL A 35 0.75 -11.09 -29.54
CA VAL A 35 1.48 -12.14 -28.79
C VAL A 35 0.44 -12.96 -28.06
N SER A 36 0.45 -14.27 -28.27
CA SER A 36 -0.53 -15.16 -27.65
C SER A 36 -0.21 -15.41 -26.19
N LEU A 37 -1.24 -15.67 -25.38
CA LEU A 37 -1.06 -16.14 -24.00
C LEU A 37 -0.29 -17.46 -23.90
N LYS A 38 -0.26 -18.26 -24.99
CA LYS A 38 0.52 -19.51 -25.05
C LYS A 38 2.03 -19.25 -25.05
N ASP A 39 2.46 -18.10 -25.59
CA ASP A 39 3.87 -17.76 -25.75
C ASP A 39 4.45 -17.11 -24.47
N ILE A 40 3.57 -16.66 -23.55
CA ILE A 40 3.94 -15.99 -22.32
C ILE A 40 4.09 -17.03 -21.19
N LYS A 41 5.32 -17.24 -20.72
CA LYS A 41 5.67 -18.24 -19.69
C LYS A 41 5.25 -17.88 -18.25
N ASN A 42 4.38 -16.88 -18.06
CA ASN A 42 3.97 -16.43 -16.72
C ASN A 42 2.80 -17.23 -16.15
N SER A 43 2.66 -17.21 -14.82
CA SER A 43 1.47 -17.74 -14.15
C SER A 43 0.21 -17.01 -14.62
N LYS A 44 -0.83 -17.79 -14.96
CA LYS A 44 -2.10 -17.25 -15.45
C LYS A 44 -2.86 -16.57 -14.30
N CYS A 45 -3.73 -15.62 -14.65
CA CYS A 45 -4.64 -15.00 -13.69
C CYS A 45 -5.87 -15.89 -13.51
N PRO A 46 -6.46 -15.96 -12.30
CA PRO A 46 -7.71 -16.68 -12.09
C PRO A 46 -8.84 -16.06 -12.92
N GLU A 47 -9.70 -16.92 -13.47
CA GLU A 47 -10.88 -16.50 -14.23
C GLU A 47 -11.84 -15.71 -13.32
N GLY A 48 -12.53 -14.71 -13.88
CA GLY A 48 -13.47 -13.86 -13.14
C GLY A 48 -12.83 -12.80 -12.24
N THR A 49 -11.49 -12.71 -12.20
CA THR A 49 -10.79 -11.62 -11.51
C THR A 49 -11.09 -10.28 -12.17
N LYS A 50 -11.54 -9.30 -11.40
CA LYS A 50 -11.83 -7.96 -11.91
C LYS A 50 -10.52 -7.25 -12.30
N PRO A 51 -10.33 -6.86 -13.58
CA PRO A 51 -9.11 -6.17 -13.99
C PRO A 51 -9.09 -4.73 -13.46
N MET A 52 -7.90 -4.28 -13.10
CA MET A 52 -7.58 -2.85 -12.99
C MET A 52 -7.28 -2.30 -14.37
N LEU A 53 -7.87 -1.16 -14.71
CA LEU A 53 -7.66 -0.51 -16.00
C LEU A 53 -6.74 0.70 -15.81
N ILE A 54 -5.64 0.75 -16.57
CA ILE A 54 -4.73 1.89 -16.59
C ILE A 54 -4.70 2.44 -18.01
N PHE A 55 -4.99 3.72 -18.14
CA PHE A 55 -4.88 4.46 -19.40
C PHE A 55 -3.72 5.44 -19.28
N ALA A 56 -2.70 5.27 -20.11
CA ALA A 56 -1.51 6.10 -20.17
C ALA A 56 -1.44 6.84 -21.51
N GLY A 57 -1.07 8.11 -21.46
CA GLY A 57 -1.01 9.00 -22.62
C GLY A 57 -2.12 10.06 -22.59
N ASP A 58 -1.74 11.30 -22.84
CA ASP A 58 -2.64 12.47 -22.75
C ASP A 58 -3.71 12.47 -23.84
N ASP A 59 -3.45 11.79 -24.97
CA ASP A 59 -4.36 11.65 -26.10
C ASP A 59 -5.75 11.14 -25.70
N PHE A 60 -5.82 10.28 -24.66
CA PHE A 60 -7.06 9.73 -24.12
C PHE A 60 -8.02 10.76 -23.54
N ASP A 61 -7.52 11.92 -23.13
CA ASP A 61 -8.32 12.99 -22.54
C ASP A 61 -8.43 14.21 -23.48
N VAL A 62 -7.48 14.38 -24.41
CA VAL A 62 -7.45 15.49 -25.37
C VAL A 62 -8.30 15.22 -26.61
N THR A 63 -8.12 14.06 -27.26
CA THR A 63 -8.76 13.79 -28.56
C THR A 63 -10.08 13.04 -28.36
N GLU A 64 -11.13 13.47 -29.07
CA GLU A 64 -12.46 12.90 -28.88
C GLU A 64 -12.54 11.41 -29.27
N ASP A 65 -11.82 10.98 -30.30
CA ASP A 65 -11.77 9.57 -30.73
C ASP A 65 -11.18 8.66 -29.64
N TYR A 66 -10.08 9.09 -29.03
CA TYR A 66 -9.45 8.35 -27.93
C TYR A 66 -10.30 8.39 -26.66
N ARG A 67 -11.02 9.49 -26.39
CA ARG A 67 -11.98 9.58 -25.28
C ARG A 67 -13.14 8.60 -25.45
N ARG A 68 -13.68 8.48 -26.66
CA ARG A 68 -14.71 7.49 -27.00
C ARG A 68 -14.18 6.06 -26.85
N LEU A 69 -12.96 5.81 -27.31
CA LEU A 69 -12.31 4.51 -27.16
C LEU A 69 -12.03 4.15 -25.70
N LYS A 70 -11.59 5.10 -24.88
CA LYS A 70 -11.42 4.94 -23.42
C LYS A 70 -12.76 4.56 -22.77
N SER A 71 -13.85 5.26 -23.12
CA SER A 71 -15.20 4.92 -22.64
C SER A 71 -15.60 3.49 -23.04
N LEU A 72 -15.37 3.11 -24.30
CA LEU A 72 -15.67 1.78 -24.84
C LEU A 72 -14.90 0.69 -24.10
N PHE A 73 -13.59 0.87 -23.86
CA PHE A 73 -12.77 -0.10 -23.13
C PHE A 73 -13.12 -0.19 -21.66
N ILE A 74 -13.44 0.92 -21.00
CA ILE A 74 -13.92 0.89 -19.61
C ILE A 74 -15.17 0.01 -19.52
N ASP A 75 -16.14 0.22 -20.41
CA ASP A 75 -17.40 -0.52 -20.35
C ASP A 75 -17.23 -2.01 -20.71
N PHE A 76 -16.36 -2.32 -21.68
CA PHE A 76 -16.09 -3.68 -22.10
C PHE A 76 -15.34 -4.50 -21.02
N PHE A 77 -14.38 -3.88 -20.31
CA PHE A 77 -13.50 -4.60 -19.38
C PHE A 77 -13.82 -4.40 -17.89
N ARG A 78 -14.69 -3.45 -17.50
CA ARG A 78 -14.98 -3.18 -16.07
C ARG A 78 -15.68 -4.34 -15.34
N GLY A 79 -16.43 -5.19 -16.06
CA GLY A 79 -17.27 -6.21 -15.45
C GLY A 79 -18.35 -5.65 -14.52
N PRO A 80 -18.76 -6.40 -13.47
CA PRO A 80 -19.83 -5.97 -12.57
C PRO A 80 -19.43 -4.77 -11.69
N THR A 81 -20.41 -3.90 -11.42
CA THR A 81 -20.29 -2.83 -10.43
C THR A 81 -20.43 -3.42 -9.04
N VAL A 82 -19.39 -3.30 -8.23
CA VAL A 82 -19.34 -3.82 -6.85
C VAL A 82 -19.02 -2.68 -5.91
N SER A 83 -19.60 -2.71 -4.71
CA SER A 83 -19.35 -1.71 -3.67
C SER A 83 -18.00 -1.91 -2.99
N ASN A 84 -17.60 -3.16 -2.77
CA ASN A 84 -16.36 -3.54 -2.09
C ASN A 84 -15.54 -4.51 -2.95
N ILE A 85 -14.21 -4.33 -2.92
CA ILE A 85 -13.26 -5.16 -3.66
C ILE A 85 -12.30 -5.80 -2.66
N ARG A 86 -11.98 -7.08 -2.84
CA ARG A 86 -10.96 -7.77 -2.06
C ARG A 86 -9.58 -7.39 -2.57
N LEU A 87 -8.69 -6.93 -1.69
CA LEU A 87 -7.32 -6.52 -2.04
C LEU A 87 -6.51 -7.66 -2.67
N ALA A 88 -6.63 -8.88 -2.13
CA ALA A 88 -5.99 -10.08 -2.68
C ALA A 88 -6.47 -10.43 -4.10
N GLY A 89 -7.61 -9.90 -4.54
CA GLY A 89 -8.12 -10.08 -5.91
C GLY A 89 -7.58 -9.04 -6.91
N LEU A 90 -6.77 -8.08 -6.48
CA LEU A 90 -6.21 -7.04 -7.34
C LEU A 90 -4.88 -7.48 -7.95
N GLU A 91 -4.90 -8.61 -8.68
CA GLU A 91 -3.72 -9.16 -9.33
C GLU A 91 -3.67 -8.83 -10.83
N TYR A 92 -4.79 -8.47 -11.44
CA TYR A 92 -4.87 -8.37 -12.90
C TYR A 92 -4.96 -6.91 -13.37
N VAL A 93 -4.04 -6.50 -14.25
CA VAL A 93 -3.97 -5.13 -14.78
C VAL A 93 -4.00 -5.15 -16.30
N LEU A 94 -4.98 -4.45 -16.87
CA LEU A 94 -5.02 -4.10 -18.29
C LEU A 94 -4.49 -2.69 -18.46
N HIS A 95 -3.41 -2.56 -19.22
CA HIS A 95 -2.74 -1.30 -19.47
C HIS A 95 -2.89 -0.93 -20.94
N PHE A 96 -3.49 0.24 -21.17
CA PHE A 96 -3.66 0.86 -22.47
C PHE A 96 -2.74 2.07 -22.55
N THR A 97 -1.82 2.09 -23.52
CA THR A 97 -0.94 3.24 -23.74
C THR A 97 -1.21 3.81 -25.13
N ALA A 98 -1.59 5.08 -25.20
CA ALA A 98 -1.66 5.83 -26.46
C ALA A 98 -0.31 6.53 -26.70
N LEU A 99 0.32 6.25 -27.83
CA LEU A 99 1.57 6.88 -28.23
C LEU A 99 1.68 6.92 -29.75
N ASN A 100 1.98 8.09 -30.31
CA ASN A 100 2.23 8.30 -31.74
C ASN A 100 1.12 7.73 -32.65
N GLY A 101 -0.15 7.94 -32.27
CA GLY A 101 -1.28 7.44 -33.06
C GLY A 101 -1.55 5.93 -32.94
N LYS A 102 -0.80 5.22 -32.08
CA LYS A 102 -0.96 3.77 -31.84
C LYS A 102 -1.36 3.50 -30.40
N ILE A 103 -2.09 2.41 -30.22
CA ILE A 103 -2.55 1.97 -28.91
C ILE A 103 -1.90 0.64 -28.59
N TYR A 104 -1.14 0.62 -27.50
CA TYR A 104 -0.55 -0.58 -26.96
C TYR A 104 -1.49 -1.14 -25.89
N PHE A 105 -2.05 -2.31 -26.18
CA PHE A 105 -2.83 -3.08 -25.21
C PHE A 105 -1.96 -4.15 -24.57
N ARG A 106 -1.80 -4.09 -23.25
CA ARG A 106 -0.96 -5.02 -22.49
C ARG A 106 -1.70 -5.53 -21.26
N SER A 107 -1.40 -6.77 -20.92
CA SER A 107 -1.98 -7.49 -19.80
C SER A 107 -0.85 -7.87 -18.84
N TYR A 108 -0.93 -7.37 -17.60
CA TYR A 108 0.05 -7.62 -16.56
C TYR A 108 -0.59 -8.35 -15.37
N LYS A 109 0.19 -9.23 -14.76
CA LYS A 109 -0.13 -9.78 -13.44
C LYS A 109 0.69 -9.02 -12.40
N GLY A 110 0.01 -8.22 -11.59
CA GLY A 110 0.57 -7.57 -10.42
C GLY A 110 0.99 -8.59 -9.38
N ARG A 111 2.09 -8.30 -8.70
CA ARG A 111 2.49 -9.06 -7.51
C ARG A 111 1.90 -8.35 -6.30
N GLU A 112 1.17 -9.08 -5.48
CA GLU A 112 0.69 -8.56 -4.21
C GLU A 112 1.89 -8.13 -3.36
N VAL A 113 1.95 -6.83 -3.03
CA VAL A 113 2.84 -6.32 -2.00
C VAL A 113 1.99 -6.22 -0.75
N GLN A 114 2.08 -7.22 0.13
CA GLN A 114 1.43 -7.17 1.43
C GLN A 114 1.97 -5.97 2.21
N THR A 115 1.22 -4.88 2.17
CA THR A 115 1.47 -3.69 2.99
C THR A 115 0.56 -3.77 4.20
N GLU A 116 0.78 -4.76 5.07
CA GLU A 116 0.17 -4.69 6.39
C GLU A 116 0.71 -3.42 7.07
N PRO A 117 -0.15 -2.47 7.49
CA PRO A 117 0.30 -1.29 8.18
C PRO A 117 0.96 -1.74 9.49
N LYS A 118 2.29 -1.61 9.56
CA LYS A 118 3.05 -1.99 10.74
C LYS A 118 2.46 -1.27 11.95
N LYS A 119 1.98 -2.03 12.93
CA LYS A 119 1.43 -1.49 14.16
C LYS A 119 2.49 -0.61 14.84
N LYS A 120 2.24 0.70 14.88
CA LYS A 120 3.12 1.65 15.58
C LYS A 120 2.94 1.42 17.08
N LYS A 121 3.97 0.89 17.74
CA LYS A 121 3.94 0.60 19.18
C LYS A 121 3.76 1.90 19.97
N ASN A 122 3.00 1.84 21.06
CA ASN A 122 2.78 2.95 22.00
C ASN A 122 1.99 4.16 21.45
N VAL A 123 1.29 4.03 20.32
CA VAL A 123 0.38 5.05 19.81
C VAL A 123 -1.02 4.43 19.71
N SER A 124 -2.03 5.10 20.26
CA SER A 124 -3.44 4.68 20.21
C SER A 124 -4.34 5.87 19.84
N HIS A 125 -5.45 5.58 19.18
CA HIS A 125 -6.48 6.57 18.84
C HIS A 125 -7.75 6.28 19.65
N ASP A 126 -8.42 7.34 20.10
CA ASP A 126 -9.75 7.25 20.72
C ASP A 126 -10.85 7.37 19.65
N THR A 127 -12.07 6.96 20.00
CA THR A 127 -13.29 7.03 19.19
C THR A 127 -13.59 8.42 18.64
N PHE A 128 -13.12 9.48 19.31
CA PHE A 128 -13.22 10.87 18.89
C PHE A 128 -12.02 11.38 18.04
N GLY A 129 -11.07 10.51 17.68
CA GLY A 129 -9.95 10.83 16.78
C GLY A 129 -8.71 11.44 17.46
N THR A 130 -8.74 11.70 18.77
CA THR A 130 -7.55 12.15 19.52
C THR A 130 -6.48 11.05 19.61
N THR A 131 -5.22 11.42 19.41
CA THR A 131 -4.07 10.49 19.42
C THR A 131 -3.35 10.54 20.75
N TYR A 132 -3.17 9.37 21.40
CA TYR A 132 -2.46 9.23 22.66
C TYR A 132 -1.18 8.41 22.50
N GLY A 133 -0.10 8.88 23.11
CA GLY A 133 1.18 8.16 23.20
C GLY A 133 1.38 7.56 24.60
N ARG A 134 1.75 6.28 24.70
CA ARG A 134 2.14 5.66 25.98
C ARG A 134 3.64 5.83 26.21
N ILE A 135 4.02 6.56 27.24
CA ILE A 135 5.42 6.68 27.70
C ILE A 135 5.63 5.66 28.83
N HIS A 136 6.64 4.80 28.70
CA HIS A 136 7.01 3.86 29.75
C HIS A 136 8.20 4.41 30.55
N MET A 137 7.95 4.82 31.78
CA MET A 137 9.00 5.20 32.73
C MET A 137 9.53 3.93 33.41
N GLN A 138 10.85 3.74 33.38
CA GLN A 138 11.49 2.69 34.16
C GLN A 138 11.38 3.01 35.65
N LYS A 139 11.42 1.97 36.50
CA LYS A 139 11.47 2.14 37.96
C LYS A 139 12.75 2.91 38.32
N GLN A 140 12.59 4.14 38.81
CA GLN A 140 13.70 4.99 39.21
C GLN A 140 14.22 4.56 40.58
N ASP A 141 15.43 4.00 40.63
CA ASP A 141 16.10 3.66 41.88
C ASP A 141 16.86 4.88 42.42
N LEU A 142 16.32 5.48 43.48
CA LEU A 142 16.87 6.67 44.13
C LEU A 142 17.94 6.35 45.18
N SER A 143 18.15 5.08 45.53
CA SER A 143 19.13 4.68 46.55
C SER A 143 20.57 5.00 46.15
N LYS A 144 20.84 5.07 44.85
CA LYS A 144 22.14 5.41 44.26
C LYS A 144 22.36 6.92 44.15
N LEU A 145 21.34 7.73 44.43
CA LEU A 145 21.42 9.17 44.32
C LEU A 145 22.24 9.75 45.48
N GLN A 146 23.51 10.02 45.23
CA GLN A 146 24.37 10.71 46.20
C GLN A 146 23.98 12.19 46.26
N THR A 147 23.24 12.56 47.31
CA THR A 147 22.92 13.95 47.57
C THR A 147 24.16 14.71 48.01
N ARG A 148 24.31 15.96 47.57
CA ARG A 148 25.38 16.85 48.05
C ARG A 148 25.32 16.96 49.57
N LYS A 149 26.38 16.53 50.26
CA LYS A 149 26.46 16.68 51.73
C LYS A 149 26.74 18.13 52.11
N MET A 150 25.66 18.87 52.39
CA MET A 150 25.73 20.24 52.90
C MET A 150 26.50 20.30 54.22
N LYS A 151 27.10 21.46 54.53
CA LYS A 151 27.97 21.63 55.70
C LYS A 151 27.28 21.25 57.01
N GLY A 152 25.98 21.53 57.15
CA GLY A 152 25.18 21.16 58.32
C GLY A 152 24.85 19.66 58.44
N LEU A 153 24.95 18.90 57.35
CA LEU A 153 24.72 17.45 57.31
C LEU A 153 26.03 16.64 57.46
N LYS A 154 27.18 17.32 57.55
CA LYS A 154 28.45 16.69 57.83
C LYS A 154 28.57 16.50 59.35
N LYS A 155 28.69 15.24 59.79
CA LYS A 155 28.88 14.91 61.21
C LYS A 155 30.08 15.65 61.78
N ARG A 156 29.95 16.12 63.01
CA ARG A 156 31.06 16.76 63.72
C ARG A 156 32.10 15.70 64.13
N PRO A 157 33.38 16.04 64.26
CA PRO A 157 34.43 15.07 64.58
C PRO A 157 34.18 14.27 65.87
N ALA A 158 33.56 14.88 66.89
CA ALA A 158 33.21 14.23 68.14
C ALA A 158 32.13 13.14 67.97
N GLU A 159 31.11 13.41 67.15
CA GLU A 159 30.01 12.48 66.85
C GLU A 159 30.51 11.27 66.05
N ARG A 160 31.51 11.46 65.18
CA ARG A 160 32.12 10.38 64.39
C ARG A 160 32.90 9.38 65.26
N LYS A 161 33.66 9.88 66.24
CA LYS A 161 34.44 9.04 67.17
C LYS A 161 33.54 8.15 68.04
N ALA A 162 32.45 8.70 68.56
CA ALA A 162 31.49 7.95 69.39
C ALA A 162 30.84 6.79 68.61
N GLU A 163 30.50 7.01 67.34
CA GLU A 163 29.85 6.01 66.48
C GLU A 163 30.82 4.91 66.02
N ASP A 164 32.10 5.24 65.81
CA ASP A 164 33.16 4.27 65.49
C ASP A 164 33.41 3.31 66.66
N GLU A 165 33.37 3.79 67.91
CA GLU A 165 33.46 2.94 69.10
C GLU A 165 32.21 2.08 69.30
N GLU A 166 31.03 2.64 69.09
CA GLU A 166 29.77 1.90 69.17
C GLU A 166 29.70 0.77 68.14
N ASN A 167 30.12 1.01 66.89
CA ASN A 167 30.18 -0.02 65.85
C ASN A 167 31.23 -1.10 66.12
N LYS A 168 32.36 -0.74 66.76
CA LYS A 168 33.37 -1.71 67.22
C LYS A 168 32.79 -2.64 68.27
N SER A 169 32.07 -2.09 69.26
CA SER A 169 31.43 -2.88 70.31
C SER A 169 30.33 -3.81 69.78
N LYS A 170 29.55 -3.38 68.79
CA LYS A 170 28.51 -4.19 68.13
C LYS A 170 29.07 -5.33 67.27
N ARG A 171 30.25 -5.15 66.66
CA ARG A 171 30.95 -6.22 65.93
C ARG A 171 31.52 -7.29 66.86
N ILE A 172 32.02 -6.89 68.03
CA ILE A 172 32.56 -7.80 69.04
C ILE A 172 31.47 -8.69 69.65
N LYS A 173 30.25 -8.18 69.82
CA LYS A 173 29.10 -8.93 70.37
C LYS A 173 28.42 -9.91 69.39
N LYS A 174 28.86 -9.96 68.12
CA LYS A 174 28.21 -10.75 67.05
C LYS A 174 29.01 -11.97 66.60
N ASN A 175 30.16 -12.23 67.23
CA ASN A 175 30.97 -13.44 67.08
C ASN A 175 30.83 -14.31 68.32
#